data_AF-A0A4Q7MNT6-F1
#
_entry.id   AF-A0A4Q7MNT6-F1
#
_cell.length_a   1.000
_cell.length_b   1.000
_cell.length_c   1.000
_cell.angle_alpha   90.00
_cell.angle_beta   90.00
_cell.angle_gamma   90.00
#
_symmetry.space_group_name_H-M   'P 1'
#
loop_
_entity.id
_entity.type
_entity.pdbx_description
1 polymer ?
#
loop_
_entity_poly.entity_id
_entity_poly.type
_entity_poly.pdbx_seq_one_letter_code
_entity_poly.pdbx_strand_id
1 'polypeptide(L)'
;MLHSVVPTKHPAHRARPRGRALLATLLVAGLATFGITALASPAAADPGKPDTGADQSSVATGETAVEAPAVEPAGPLAEEAAAPPAEESTTPPAEESAAPPAEEAATPPADEAAAAPPAEAATAPATEDAATAEVQLLLVPPAPGEVVDKVEICHRTASYRNPYVDIEPSIDAILGSNNTQNAHYEEHQGPIFWPDIPKHTEWGDIIPPFSYLDDEDQVQSFPGYNWDAQGQAIYAADCAFAVPNPTFEYVIDACVDGDLSYFEFTLSGLLDTVQYRVDLYTEGGSGVEYWTITDTEGSFTGSYHLPPGGYYVEVWVYNDAEEVQDWELVQTIEFWVDECPLAVTAAGTACSLGDDGTALVSISGLVVGEDYDWILSGDAYLLEGVLEDVESTSLDVPFGDLPPGNYFFGISTGSGEGLVLASTTFFVDPCPPEITVVVNECPAYGGQGSALLRLSGLVEGVEYDVWVTAKGDVDGTVYGGVHTVVGDSSHMADVKTGALPPGMSYTAWVEGVWMVPEGIEVPEPVESVVLATSVDFTLKPCPAKAVTPAKPAGLAATGVNDPMGPITAALLLLGLGGAALVARARREGLPHRGE
;
A
#
# COMPACT_ATOMS: atom_id res chain seq x y z
N MET A 1 47.26 -9.84 46.09
CA MET A 1 48.60 -10.22 45.60
C MET A 1 48.53 -10.26 44.09
N LEU A 2 49.14 -9.26 43.44
CA LEU A 2 49.19 -9.12 41.99
C LEU A 2 50.01 -10.26 41.36
N HIS A 3 49.59 -10.78 40.21
CA HIS A 3 50.50 -11.33 39.22
C HIS A 3 50.16 -10.74 37.84
N SER A 4 51.19 -10.11 37.29
CA SER A 4 51.27 -9.40 36.03
C SER A 4 51.41 -10.39 34.88
N VAL A 5 50.68 -10.20 33.78
CA VAL A 5 50.94 -10.88 32.50
C VAL A 5 51.21 -9.82 31.44
N VAL A 6 52.41 -9.92 30.87
CA VAL A 6 52.94 -9.09 29.78
C VAL A 6 52.45 -9.64 28.44
N PRO A 7 52.03 -8.80 27.46
CA PRO A 7 51.73 -9.28 26.12
C PRO A 7 52.98 -9.23 25.22
N THR A 8 53.29 -10.36 24.59
CA THR A 8 54.31 -10.47 23.54
C THR A 8 53.73 -10.19 22.16
N LYS A 9 54.29 -9.18 21.50
CA LYS A 9 54.10 -8.78 20.10
C LYS A 9 54.79 -9.79 19.17
N HIS A 10 54.09 -10.33 18.16
CA HIS A 10 54.72 -11.01 17.01
C HIS A 10 53.83 -10.92 15.74
N PRO A 11 54.40 -11.11 14.53
CA PRO A 11 54.34 -10.09 13.48
C PRO A 11 53.40 -10.41 12.32
N ALA A 12 53.17 -9.36 11.51
CA ALA A 12 52.44 -9.33 10.26
C ALA A 12 52.86 -10.43 9.26
N HIS A 13 51.87 -11.19 8.78
CA HIS A 13 52.00 -12.03 7.60
C HIS A 13 51.13 -11.48 6.46
N ARG A 14 51.81 -11.09 5.38
CA ARG A 14 51.23 -10.82 4.04
C ARG A 14 50.48 -12.04 3.53
N ALA A 15 49.22 -11.89 3.16
CA ALA A 15 48.48 -12.86 2.35
C ALA A 15 48.48 -12.42 0.88
N ARG A 16 48.98 -13.31 0.00
CA ARG A 16 48.85 -13.25 -1.46
C ARG A 16 47.65 -14.12 -1.90
N PRO A 17 47.08 -13.86 -3.08
CA PRO A 17 45.74 -14.32 -3.47
C PRO A 17 45.74 -15.80 -3.86
N ARG A 18 44.68 -16.52 -3.51
CA ARG A 18 44.43 -17.89 -3.97
C ARG A 18 43.46 -17.89 -5.14
N GLY A 19 43.96 -18.41 -6.27
CA GLY A 19 43.21 -18.62 -7.49
C GLY A 19 42.11 -19.66 -7.36
N ARG A 20 41.08 -19.46 -8.18
CA ARG A 20 39.96 -20.37 -8.43
C ARG A 20 40.49 -21.70 -8.98
N ALA A 21 40.14 -22.80 -8.31
CA ALA A 21 40.23 -24.14 -8.86
C ALA A 21 38.81 -24.61 -9.20
N LEU A 22 38.56 -24.84 -10.48
CA LEU A 22 37.44 -25.61 -11.00
C LEU A 22 37.47 -27.01 -10.40
N LEU A 23 36.35 -27.47 -9.85
CA LEU A 23 36.06 -28.89 -9.70
C LEU A 23 34.65 -29.17 -10.20
N ALA A 24 34.60 -29.77 -11.38
CA ALA A 24 33.44 -30.46 -11.91
C ALA A 24 33.21 -31.75 -11.11
N THR A 25 32.00 -31.95 -10.62
CA THR A 25 31.55 -33.27 -10.17
C THR A 25 30.21 -33.57 -10.82
N LEU A 26 30.22 -34.58 -11.68
CA LEU A 26 29.05 -35.25 -12.22
C LEU A 26 28.26 -35.92 -11.08
N LEU A 27 26.95 -35.68 -11.04
CA LEU A 27 25.99 -36.60 -10.44
C LEU A 27 24.74 -36.64 -11.32
N VAL A 28 24.51 -37.81 -11.91
CA VAL A 28 23.30 -38.20 -12.61
C VAL A 28 22.49 -39.05 -11.65
N ALA A 29 21.23 -38.68 -11.38
CA ALA A 29 20.07 -39.59 -11.43
C ALA A 29 18.81 -38.93 -10.86
N GLY A 30 17.80 -38.80 -11.73
CA GLY A 30 16.40 -39.11 -11.40
C GLY A 30 15.61 -38.10 -10.59
N LEU A 31 15.05 -37.09 -11.25
CA LEU A 31 13.81 -36.47 -10.80
C LEU A 31 12.73 -36.63 -11.85
N ALA A 32 11.59 -37.15 -11.38
CA ALA A 32 10.36 -37.29 -12.12
C ALA A 32 9.78 -35.90 -12.41
N THR A 33 9.40 -35.68 -13.66
CA THR A 33 8.60 -34.54 -14.09
C THR A 33 7.20 -34.65 -13.50
N PHE A 34 6.88 -33.82 -12.50
CA PHE A 34 5.51 -33.39 -12.26
C PHE A 34 5.36 -32.00 -12.89
N GLY A 35 4.65 -31.96 -14.01
CA GLY A 35 4.23 -30.72 -14.63
C GLY A 35 3.13 -30.09 -13.78
N ILE A 36 3.33 -28.86 -13.35
CA ILE A 36 2.28 -28.02 -12.77
C ILE A 36 1.38 -27.61 -13.93
N THR A 37 0.20 -28.24 -14.01
CA THR A 37 -0.90 -27.78 -14.86
C THR A 37 -1.46 -26.50 -14.26
N ALA A 38 -1.41 -25.42 -15.03
CA ALA A 38 -2.19 -24.21 -14.81
C ALA A 38 -3.67 -24.58 -14.59
N LEU A 39 -4.23 -24.15 -13.46
CA LEU A 39 -5.66 -24.25 -13.18
C LEU A 39 -6.40 -23.22 -14.05
N ALA A 40 -6.90 -23.69 -15.19
CA ALA A 40 -7.91 -22.98 -15.95
C ALA A 40 -9.30 -23.35 -15.39
N SER A 41 -10.08 -22.34 -15.01
CA SER A 41 -11.45 -22.48 -14.54
C SER A 41 -12.34 -23.24 -15.53
N PRO A 42 -13.16 -24.22 -15.10
CA PRO A 42 -14.11 -24.85 -16.01
C PRO A 42 -15.32 -23.96 -16.26
N ALA A 43 -15.50 -23.58 -17.53
CA ALA A 43 -16.74 -23.04 -18.05
C ALA A 43 -17.86 -24.10 -18.01
N ALA A 44 -19.04 -23.70 -17.56
CA ALA A 44 -20.23 -24.53 -17.44
C ALA A 44 -20.63 -25.17 -18.79
N ALA A 45 -20.79 -26.50 -18.78
CA ALA A 45 -21.32 -27.27 -19.92
C ALA A 45 -22.79 -27.64 -19.70
N ASP A 46 -23.61 -27.21 -20.65
CA ASP A 46 -25.02 -27.51 -20.88
C ASP A 46 -25.21 -28.97 -21.38
N PRO A 47 -26.11 -29.79 -20.78
CA PRO A 47 -26.31 -31.16 -21.24
C PRO A 47 -27.44 -31.29 -22.28
N GLY A 48 -27.05 -31.63 -23.50
CA GLY A 48 -27.69 -32.74 -24.20
C GLY A 48 -28.13 -32.50 -25.64
N LYS A 49 -27.61 -33.32 -26.57
CA LYS A 49 -28.37 -34.18 -27.51
C LYS A 49 -27.42 -35.07 -28.34
N PRO A 50 -27.78 -36.31 -28.74
CA PRO A 50 -26.81 -37.31 -29.17
C PRO A 50 -26.59 -37.43 -30.69
N ASP A 51 -25.37 -37.89 -30.98
CA ASP A 51 -24.83 -38.66 -32.10
C ASP A 51 -25.68 -38.92 -33.36
N THR A 52 -25.06 -38.61 -34.51
CA THR A 52 -25.05 -39.48 -35.69
C THR A 52 -23.71 -39.37 -36.43
N GLY A 53 -22.84 -40.38 -36.25
CA GLY A 53 -22.48 -41.33 -37.30
C GLY A 53 -21.53 -40.93 -38.43
N ALA A 54 -20.46 -41.72 -38.55
CA ALA A 54 -19.71 -42.12 -39.76
C ALA A 54 -18.81 -41.04 -40.40
N ASP A 55 -17.63 -41.32 -40.95
CA ASP A 55 -16.99 -42.57 -41.33
C ASP A 55 -15.47 -42.33 -41.48
N GLN A 56 -14.72 -43.44 -41.41
CA GLN A 56 -13.44 -43.82 -42.04
C GLN A 56 -12.78 -42.85 -43.04
N SER A 57 -11.48 -42.86 -43.34
CA SER A 57 -10.27 -43.61 -42.96
C SER A 57 -9.21 -43.23 -44.02
N SER A 58 -7.93 -43.28 -43.65
CA SER A 58 -6.77 -43.67 -44.47
C SER A 58 -6.07 -42.71 -45.47
N VAL A 59 -4.78 -42.48 -45.16
CA VAL A 59 -3.57 -42.75 -45.98
C VAL A 59 -3.04 -41.69 -46.98
N ALA A 60 -1.94 -41.05 -46.53
CA ALA A 60 -0.56 -41.00 -47.07
C ALA A 60 -0.18 -40.41 -48.46
N THR A 61 0.89 -39.58 -48.38
CA THR A 61 2.10 -39.44 -49.25
C THR A 61 2.08 -38.71 -50.60
N GLY A 62 3.15 -37.91 -50.81
CA GLY A 62 3.72 -37.49 -52.11
C GLY A 62 3.61 -35.98 -52.37
N GLU A 63 4.64 -35.14 -52.18
CA GLU A 63 5.85 -34.89 -53.01
C GLU A 63 5.67 -33.78 -54.08
N THR A 64 6.57 -32.78 -54.00
CA THR A 64 7.06 -31.81 -55.01
C THR A 64 6.18 -30.68 -55.59
N ALA A 65 6.52 -29.46 -55.13
CA ALA A 65 6.94 -28.26 -55.88
C ALA A 65 6.44 -27.99 -57.31
N VAL A 66 5.71 -26.87 -57.47
CA VAL A 66 5.77 -25.97 -58.65
C VAL A 66 5.60 -24.52 -58.19
N GLU A 67 6.39 -23.64 -58.82
CA GLU A 67 6.61 -22.21 -58.60
C GLU A 67 5.58 -21.31 -59.32
N ALA A 68 5.41 -20.08 -58.79
CA ALA A 68 4.84 -18.84 -59.38
C ALA A 68 3.33 -18.54 -59.23
N PRO A 69 2.90 -17.26 -59.28
CA PRO A 69 3.48 -16.04 -58.70
C PRO A 69 2.45 -15.19 -57.89
N ALA A 70 2.96 -14.10 -57.30
CA ALA A 70 2.32 -13.11 -56.46
C ALA A 70 0.91 -12.63 -56.86
N VAL A 71 0.03 -12.57 -55.86
CA VAL A 71 -1.23 -11.81 -55.88
C VAL A 71 -1.25 -10.93 -54.62
N GLU A 72 -1.42 -9.63 -54.82
CA GLU A 72 -1.61 -8.61 -53.78
C GLU A 72 -2.82 -8.94 -52.89
N PRO A 73 -2.74 -8.79 -51.56
CA PRO A 73 -3.94 -8.83 -50.74
C PRO A 73 -4.68 -7.48 -50.82
N ALA A 74 -5.89 -7.54 -51.38
CA ALA A 74 -6.89 -6.50 -51.22
C ALA A 74 -7.18 -6.26 -49.73
N GLY A 75 -7.14 -4.99 -49.31
CA GLY A 75 -7.41 -4.58 -47.94
C GLY A 75 -8.85 -4.93 -47.49
N PRO A 76 -9.06 -5.19 -46.19
CA PRO A 76 -10.40 -5.42 -45.66
C PRO A 76 -11.19 -4.11 -45.67
N LEU A 77 -12.42 -4.21 -46.20
CA LEU A 77 -13.44 -3.18 -46.14
C LEU A 77 -13.80 -2.91 -44.68
N ALA A 78 -13.76 -1.63 -44.29
CA ALA A 78 -14.22 -1.15 -43.00
C ALA A 78 -15.73 -1.39 -42.85
N GLU A 79 -16.10 -2.18 -41.86
CA GLU A 79 -17.48 -2.36 -41.42
C GLU A 79 -17.81 -1.26 -40.41
N GLU A 80 -18.79 -0.43 -40.77
CA GLU A 80 -19.29 0.71 -40.02
C GLU A 80 -20.03 0.22 -38.77
N ALA A 81 -19.37 0.26 -37.61
CA ALA A 81 -19.96 -0.05 -36.33
C ALA A 81 -20.88 1.10 -35.88
N ALA A 82 -22.17 0.81 -35.75
CA ALA A 82 -23.16 1.69 -35.17
C ALA A 82 -22.86 1.92 -33.67
N ALA A 83 -22.80 3.19 -33.26
CA ALA A 83 -22.61 3.59 -31.87
C ALA A 83 -23.81 3.18 -30.99
N PRO A 84 -23.60 2.66 -29.77
CA PRO A 84 -24.67 2.43 -28.80
C PRO A 84 -25.19 3.77 -28.24
N PRO A 85 -26.46 3.82 -27.79
CA PRO A 85 -27.03 5.02 -27.20
C PRO A 85 -26.39 5.32 -25.84
N ALA A 86 -26.17 6.61 -25.58
CA ALA A 86 -25.67 7.12 -24.32
C ALA A 86 -26.70 6.85 -23.18
N GLU A 87 -26.27 6.07 -22.19
CA GLU A 87 -26.98 5.91 -20.93
C GLU A 87 -26.85 7.20 -20.10
N GLU A 88 -27.98 7.72 -19.67
CA GLU A 88 -28.13 8.94 -18.89
C GLU A 88 -27.70 8.65 -17.44
N SER A 89 -26.51 9.12 -17.08
CA SER A 89 -25.95 8.98 -15.73
C SER A 89 -26.80 9.78 -14.73
N THR A 90 -27.59 9.08 -13.93
CA THR A 90 -28.29 9.66 -12.79
C THR A 90 -27.30 9.77 -11.63
N THR A 91 -27.09 11.00 -11.18
CA THR A 91 -26.27 11.32 -10.01
C THR A 91 -27.00 10.85 -8.74
N PRO A 92 -26.35 10.06 -7.86
CA PRO A 92 -26.92 9.77 -6.55
C PRO A 92 -26.97 11.05 -5.70
N PRO A 93 -27.96 11.19 -4.80
CA PRO A 93 -28.04 12.34 -3.90
C PRO A 93 -26.85 12.36 -2.95
N ALA A 94 -26.25 13.53 -2.80
CA ALA A 94 -25.16 13.79 -1.85
C ALA A 94 -25.62 13.45 -0.44
N GLU A 95 -24.93 12.50 0.19
CA GLU A 95 -25.06 12.26 1.62
C GLU A 95 -24.43 13.44 2.37
N GLU A 96 -25.26 14.09 3.19
CA GLU A 96 -24.90 15.14 4.11
C GLU A 96 -24.03 14.53 5.23
N SER A 97 -22.72 14.60 5.05
CA SER A 97 -21.73 14.20 6.04
C SER A 97 -21.85 15.12 7.26
N ALA A 98 -22.45 14.61 8.33
CA ALA A 98 -22.49 15.26 9.63
C ALA A 98 -21.08 15.31 10.22
N ALA A 99 -20.54 16.52 10.38
CA ALA A 99 -19.29 16.76 11.08
C ALA A 99 -19.37 16.25 12.54
N PRO A 100 -18.35 15.55 13.06
CA PRO A 100 -18.29 15.19 14.47
C PRO A 100 -18.18 16.47 15.34
N PRO A 101 -18.72 16.47 16.56
CA PRO A 101 -18.57 17.59 17.48
C PRO A 101 -17.11 17.75 17.88
N ALA A 102 -16.62 18.99 17.82
CA ALA A 102 -15.29 19.36 18.29
C ALA A 102 -15.13 19.02 19.78
N GLU A 103 -14.23 18.09 20.09
CA GLU A 103 -13.77 17.90 21.46
C GLU A 103 -12.93 19.10 21.91
N GLU A 104 -13.39 19.69 23.00
CA GLU A 104 -12.79 20.80 23.71
C GLU A 104 -11.49 20.31 24.38
N ALA A 105 -10.34 20.65 23.79
CA ALA A 105 -9.04 20.33 24.35
C ALA A 105 -8.86 21.03 25.71
N ALA A 106 -8.94 20.25 26.78
CA ALA A 106 -8.60 20.67 28.13
C ALA A 106 -7.11 21.03 28.19
N THR A 107 -6.83 22.25 28.66
CA THR A 107 -5.49 22.73 28.99
C THR A 107 -4.93 21.95 30.18
N PRO A 108 -3.71 21.40 30.12
CA PRO A 108 -3.06 20.83 31.29
C PRO A 108 -2.59 21.96 32.24
N PRO A 109 -2.59 21.73 33.57
CA PRO A 109 -2.17 22.72 34.55
C PRO A 109 -0.66 22.92 34.51
N ALA A 110 -0.26 24.18 34.68
CA ALA A 110 1.11 24.60 34.92
C ALA A 110 1.51 24.28 36.37
N ASP A 111 2.39 23.30 36.54
CA ASP A 111 3.22 23.03 37.71
C ASP A 111 4.61 22.67 37.15
N GLU A 112 5.74 22.88 37.79
CA GLU A 112 6.20 23.70 38.91
C GLU A 112 7.73 23.60 38.78
N ALA A 113 8.45 24.69 39.03
CA ALA A 113 9.89 24.77 38.81
C ALA A 113 10.67 23.74 39.65
N ALA A 114 11.33 22.78 38.99
CA ALA A 114 12.32 21.91 39.61
C ALA A 114 13.74 22.44 39.35
N ALA A 115 14.42 22.77 40.44
CA ALA A 115 15.75 23.34 40.49
C ALA A 115 16.83 22.42 39.89
N ALA A 116 17.78 23.04 39.18
CA ALA A 116 19.00 22.42 38.69
C ALA A 116 19.94 22.02 39.85
N PRO A 117 20.59 20.84 39.82
CA PRO A 117 21.65 20.49 40.75
C PRO A 117 22.97 21.21 40.40
N PRO A 118 23.88 21.43 41.37
CA PRO A 118 25.11 22.18 41.17
C PRO A 118 26.13 21.37 40.39
N ALA A 119 26.79 22.02 39.43
CA ALA A 119 27.92 21.48 38.70
C ALA A 119 29.11 21.19 39.64
N GLU A 120 29.49 19.92 39.75
CA GLU A 120 30.76 19.52 40.34
C GLU A 120 31.90 19.77 39.34
N ALA A 121 32.93 20.48 39.84
CA ALA A 121 34.19 20.68 39.15
C ALA A 121 34.99 19.37 39.10
N ALA A 122 35.04 18.76 37.91
CA ALA A 122 35.95 17.66 37.62
C ALA A 122 37.20 18.21 36.90
N THR A 123 38.30 18.21 37.63
CA THR A 123 39.67 18.47 37.19
C THR A 123 40.08 17.45 36.11
N ALA A 124 40.43 17.90 34.91
CA ALA A 124 41.11 17.10 33.89
C ALA A 124 42.59 17.51 33.75
N PRO A 125 43.50 16.58 33.43
CA PRO A 125 44.94 16.81 33.52
C PRO A 125 45.45 17.58 32.30
N ALA A 126 46.46 18.42 32.55
CA ALA A 126 47.26 19.05 31.51
C ALA A 126 48.04 17.97 30.73
N THR A 127 47.76 17.88 29.44
CA THR A 127 48.62 17.20 28.47
C THR A 127 49.21 18.29 27.59
N GLU A 128 50.50 18.54 27.78
CA GLU A 128 51.31 19.35 26.88
C GLU A 128 51.49 18.58 25.58
N ASP A 129 50.82 19.02 24.52
CA ASP A 129 51.27 18.75 23.16
C ASP A 129 51.27 20.08 22.41
N ALA A 130 52.46 20.65 22.28
CA ALA A 130 52.71 21.89 21.58
C ALA A 130 52.66 21.61 20.07
N ALA A 131 51.46 21.66 19.50
CA ALA A 131 51.30 21.92 18.08
C ALA A 131 51.75 23.37 17.83
N THR A 132 52.87 23.51 17.12
CA THR A 132 53.27 24.77 16.47
C THR A 132 52.15 25.20 15.53
N ALA A 133 51.30 26.12 15.98
CA ALA A 133 50.42 26.86 15.11
C ALA A 133 51.31 27.68 14.18
N GLU A 134 51.35 27.31 12.90
CA GLU A 134 51.88 28.21 11.88
C GLU A 134 51.02 29.48 11.95
N VAL A 135 51.66 30.60 12.26
CA VAL A 135 51.03 31.92 12.16
C VAL A 135 50.76 32.11 10.68
N GLN A 136 49.53 31.85 10.23
CA GLN A 136 49.09 32.28 8.91
C GLN A 136 49.31 33.80 8.87
N LEU A 137 50.25 34.20 8.02
CA LEU A 137 50.60 35.59 7.81
C LEU A 137 49.44 36.18 7.03
N LEU A 138 48.48 36.78 7.74
CA LEU A 138 47.38 37.51 7.09
C LEU A 138 47.98 38.53 6.12
N LEU A 139 47.45 38.61 4.90
CA LEU A 139 47.83 39.64 3.92
C LEU A 139 47.72 41.03 4.57
N VAL A 140 48.85 41.74 4.70
CA VAL A 140 48.88 43.11 5.26
C VAL A 140 49.22 44.09 4.15
N PRO A 141 48.33 45.04 3.81
CA PRO A 141 48.66 46.05 2.82
C PRO A 141 49.83 46.92 3.33
N PRO A 142 50.71 47.41 2.43
CA PRO A 142 51.81 48.29 2.80
C PRO A 142 51.36 49.50 3.62
N ALA A 143 52.19 49.96 4.56
CA ALA A 143 51.83 51.14 5.35
C ALA A 143 51.75 52.39 4.46
N PRO A 144 50.79 53.32 4.69
CA PRO A 144 50.69 54.53 3.89
C PRO A 144 52.01 55.34 3.89
N GLY A 145 52.57 55.58 2.69
CA GLY A 145 53.84 56.29 2.50
C GLY A 145 55.10 55.41 2.57
N GLU A 146 54.95 54.11 2.81
CA GLU A 146 56.04 53.14 2.70
C GLU A 146 56.37 52.89 1.23
N VAL A 147 57.64 53.09 0.89
CA VAL A 147 58.19 52.78 -0.44
C VAL A 147 58.53 51.29 -0.47
N VAL A 148 57.89 50.55 -1.36
CA VAL A 148 58.08 49.09 -1.52
C VAL A 148 58.54 48.73 -2.93
N ASP A 149 59.34 47.67 -3.04
CA ASP A 149 59.82 47.13 -4.34
C ASP A 149 58.89 46.05 -4.92
N LYS A 150 58.05 45.47 -4.05
CA LYS A 150 57.05 44.47 -4.36
C LYS A 150 55.79 44.72 -3.54
N VAL A 151 54.66 44.22 -4.03
CA VAL A 151 53.41 44.27 -3.29
C VAL A 151 52.65 42.97 -3.50
N GLU A 152 52.09 42.47 -2.42
CA GLU A 152 51.24 41.30 -2.40
C GLU A 152 49.84 41.70 -2.90
N ILE A 153 49.29 40.96 -3.87
CA ILE A 153 48.03 41.26 -4.55
C ILE A 153 47.16 40.01 -4.63
N CYS A 154 45.85 40.21 -4.70
CA CYS A 154 44.96 39.15 -5.17
C CYS A 154 44.87 39.23 -6.68
N HIS A 155 45.69 38.43 -7.33
CA HIS A 155 45.72 38.36 -8.78
C HIS A 155 44.53 37.55 -9.27
N ARG A 156 43.80 38.11 -10.24
CA ARG A 156 42.66 37.42 -10.86
C ARG A 156 43.09 36.09 -11.44
N THR A 157 42.23 35.10 -11.35
CA THR A 157 42.34 33.89 -12.16
C THR A 157 41.26 33.91 -13.25
N ALA A 158 41.11 32.80 -13.98
CA ALA A 158 39.93 32.55 -14.82
C ALA A 158 38.89 31.64 -14.13
N SER A 159 39.07 31.30 -12.85
CA SER A 159 38.21 30.36 -12.12
C SER A 159 37.15 31.08 -11.28
N TYR A 160 35.87 30.76 -11.44
CA TYR A 160 34.80 31.31 -10.60
C TYR A 160 34.84 30.81 -9.15
N ARG A 161 35.53 29.68 -8.88
CA ARG A 161 35.64 29.09 -7.53
C ARG A 161 36.84 29.60 -6.75
N ASN A 162 37.92 29.87 -7.48
CA ASN A 162 39.11 30.50 -6.93
C ASN A 162 39.45 31.75 -7.74
N PRO A 163 38.59 32.79 -7.73
CA PRO A 163 38.72 33.96 -8.61
C PRO A 163 39.99 34.76 -8.36
N TYR A 164 40.66 34.51 -7.25
CA TYR A 164 41.90 35.17 -6.89
C TYR A 164 42.93 34.17 -6.40
N VAL A 165 44.20 34.43 -6.72
CA VAL A 165 45.36 33.79 -6.11
C VAL A 165 46.26 34.86 -5.54
N ASP A 166 46.86 34.56 -4.41
CA ASP A 166 47.86 35.43 -3.80
C ASP A 166 49.20 35.31 -4.55
N ILE A 167 49.75 36.45 -4.96
CA ILE A 167 51.09 36.59 -5.55
C ILE A 167 51.76 37.89 -5.10
N GLU A 168 53.09 37.92 -5.18
CA GLU A 168 53.92 39.08 -4.79
C GLU A 168 54.79 39.61 -5.96
N PRO A 169 54.18 40.23 -6.99
CA PRO A 169 54.90 40.80 -8.12
C PRO A 169 55.71 42.06 -7.73
N SER A 170 56.67 42.43 -8.58
CA SER A 170 57.38 43.71 -8.43
C SER A 170 56.52 44.89 -8.85
N ILE A 171 56.80 46.07 -8.30
CA ILE A 171 56.09 47.30 -8.70
C ILE A 171 56.23 47.56 -10.20
N ASP A 172 57.40 47.31 -10.78
CA ASP A 172 57.62 47.42 -12.23
C ASP A 172 56.76 46.46 -13.05
N ALA A 173 56.44 45.28 -12.52
CA ALA A 173 55.57 44.33 -13.20
C ALA A 173 54.11 44.81 -13.15
N ILE A 174 53.69 45.38 -12.02
CA ILE A 174 52.35 45.95 -11.87
C ILE A 174 52.19 47.16 -12.78
N LEU A 175 53.01 48.20 -12.59
CA LEU A 175 52.86 49.53 -13.23
C LEU A 175 53.44 49.62 -14.64
N GLY A 176 54.25 48.64 -15.05
CA GLY A 176 55.01 48.66 -16.30
C GLY A 176 56.27 49.51 -16.19
N SER A 177 57.43 48.95 -16.54
CA SER A 177 58.65 49.73 -16.66
C SER A 177 58.56 50.74 -17.82
N ASN A 178 59.36 51.81 -17.74
CA ASN A 178 59.21 53.12 -18.40
C ASN A 178 59.39 53.16 -19.94
N ASN A 179 59.09 52.07 -20.64
CA ASN A 179 58.96 52.01 -22.10
C ASN A 179 58.31 50.72 -22.65
N THR A 180 57.60 49.92 -21.84
CA THR A 180 56.91 48.71 -22.34
C THR A 180 55.42 48.82 -22.05
N GLN A 181 54.59 48.85 -23.10
CA GLN A 181 53.11 48.99 -23.08
C GLN A 181 52.34 47.82 -22.42
N ASN A 182 52.90 47.17 -21.39
CA ASN A 182 52.34 45.97 -20.76
C ASN A 182 52.48 46.07 -19.24
N ALA A 183 51.85 47.08 -18.66
CA ALA A 183 51.65 47.10 -17.21
C ALA A 183 50.63 46.02 -16.87
N HIS A 184 50.93 45.13 -15.93
CA HIS A 184 50.03 44.02 -15.55
C HIS A 184 48.67 44.54 -15.07
N TYR A 185 48.63 45.69 -14.38
CA TYR A 185 47.37 46.32 -13.96
C TYR A 185 46.49 46.76 -15.15
N GLU A 186 47.09 47.02 -16.32
CA GLU A 186 46.36 47.43 -17.52
C GLU A 186 45.76 46.24 -18.28
N GLU A 187 46.26 45.03 -18.07
CA GLU A 187 45.76 43.81 -18.72
C GLU A 187 44.54 43.24 -17.97
N HIS A 188 44.30 43.67 -16.72
CA HIS A 188 43.32 43.07 -15.80
C HIS A 188 42.37 44.13 -15.23
N GLN A 189 41.80 44.95 -16.12
CA GLN A 189 40.97 46.11 -15.76
C GLN A 189 39.48 45.77 -15.51
N GLY A 190 39.17 44.51 -15.24
CA GLY A 190 37.82 44.12 -14.89
C GLY A 190 37.41 44.58 -13.49
N PRO A 191 36.11 44.54 -13.16
CA PRO A 191 35.64 44.83 -11.81
C PRO A 191 36.07 43.72 -10.83
N ILE A 192 35.83 43.86 -9.53
CA ILE A 192 35.99 42.75 -8.57
C ILE A 192 35.09 41.59 -8.99
N PHE A 193 35.53 40.36 -8.81
CA PHE A 193 34.69 39.19 -9.05
C PHE A 193 33.43 39.20 -8.16
N TRP A 194 32.26 38.89 -8.76
CA TRP A 194 31.06 38.48 -8.02
C TRP A 194 30.43 37.27 -8.72
N PRO A 195 29.67 36.41 -8.00
CA PRO A 195 29.18 35.15 -8.54
C PRO A 195 28.33 35.28 -9.81
N ASP A 196 27.57 36.37 -9.90
CA ASP A 196 26.64 36.66 -11.00
C ASP A 196 27.29 37.50 -12.11
N ILE A 197 28.63 37.61 -12.15
CA ILE A 197 29.31 38.31 -13.23
C ILE A 197 29.03 37.54 -14.54
N PRO A 198 28.65 38.20 -15.65
CA PRO A 198 28.28 37.47 -16.87
C PRO A 198 29.39 36.56 -17.36
N LYS A 199 29.04 35.34 -17.81
CA LYS A 199 30.00 34.37 -18.38
C LYS A 199 30.89 35.04 -19.44
N HIS A 200 32.19 34.73 -19.41
CA HIS A 200 33.26 35.34 -20.24
C HIS A 200 33.57 36.82 -19.96
N THR A 201 33.04 37.41 -18.88
CA THR A 201 33.51 38.71 -18.41
C THR A 201 34.78 38.52 -17.60
N GLU A 202 35.87 39.14 -18.04
CA GLU A 202 37.10 39.21 -17.24
C GLU A 202 36.88 40.14 -16.03
N TRP A 203 37.24 39.68 -14.83
CA TRP A 203 37.36 40.52 -13.64
C TRP A 203 38.78 41.07 -13.52
N GLY A 204 39.04 41.91 -12.52
CA GLY A 204 40.33 42.54 -12.31
C GLY A 204 41.01 42.12 -11.02
N ASP A 205 42.31 42.35 -10.96
CA ASP A 205 43.13 42.15 -9.76
C ASP A 205 42.62 43.01 -8.60
N ILE A 206 42.90 42.63 -7.35
CA ILE A 206 42.75 43.48 -6.18
C ILE A 206 44.14 43.86 -5.70
N ILE A 207 44.47 45.14 -5.84
CA ILE A 207 45.81 45.68 -5.59
C ILE A 207 45.71 46.74 -4.48
N PRO A 208 46.36 46.55 -3.32
CA PRO A 208 46.39 47.58 -2.28
C PRO A 208 47.10 48.85 -2.73
N PRO A 209 46.83 50.01 -2.09
CA PRO A 209 47.61 51.22 -2.29
C PRO A 209 49.04 51.01 -1.78
N PHE A 210 50.01 51.57 -2.49
CA PHE A 210 51.42 51.54 -2.09
C PHE A 210 52.15 52.81 -2.56
N SER A 211 53.34 53.07 -2.01
CA SER A 211 54.24 54.11 -2.53
C SER A 211 55.47 53.46 -3.17
N TYR A 212 56.05 54.12 -4.17
CA TYR A 212 57.19 53.61 -4.92
C TYR A 212 58.10 54.76 -5.36
N LEU A 213 59.33 54.46 -5.78
CA LEU A 213 60.22 55.43 -6.41
C LEU A 213 60.07 55.32 -7.93
N ASP A 214 59.91 56.44 -8.61
CA ASP A 214 60.04 56.50 -10.06
C ASP A 214 61.52 56.53 -10.50
N ASP A 215 61.74 56.57 -11.81
CA ASP A 215 63.07 56.66 -12.44
C ASP A 215 63.93 57.84 -11.99
N GLU A 216 63.31 58.85 -11.40
CA GLU A 216 63.94 60.09 -10.96
C GLU A 216 64.11 60.11 -9.43
N ASP A 217 64.02 58.94 -8.80
CA ASP A 217 64.07 58.72 -7.35
C ASP A 217 63.02 59.58 -6.61
N GLN A 218 61.90 59.93 -7.26
CA GLN A 218 60.80 60.65 -6.61
C GLN A 218 59.77 59.66 -6.07
N VAL A 219 59.29 59.92 -4.85
CA VAL A 219 58.24 59.11 -4.25
C VAL A 219 56.91 59.39 -4.96
N GLN A 220 56.39 58.36 -5.62
CA GLN A 220 55.06 58.32 -6.20
C GLN A 220 54.15 57.42 -5.36
N SER A 221 52.84 57.54 -5.58
CA SER A 221 51.85 56.70 -4.90
C SER A 221 50.86 56.13 -5.91
N PHE A 222 50.62 54.83 -5.78
CA PHE A 222 49.56 54.13 -6.48
C PHE A 222 48.32 54.06 -5.57
N PRO A 223 47.14 54.52 -6.02
CA PRO A 223 45.95 54.59 -5.17
C PRO A 223 45.32 53.22 -4.86
N GLY A 224 45.81 52.13 -5.47
CA GLY A 224 45.20 50.81 -5.44
C GLY A 224 44.28 50.57 -6.65
N TYR A 225 43.98 49.30 -6.91
CA TYR A 225 43.03 48.89 -7.94
C TYR A 225 42.02 47.91 -7.33
N ASN A 226 40.74 48.09 -7.64
CA ASN A 226 39.64 47.34 -6.99
C ASN A 226 39.74 47.35 -5.45
N TRP A 227 40.30 48.42 -4.86
CA TRP A 227 40.60 48.53 -3.43
C TRP A 227 39.45 49.15 -2.62
N ASP A 228 38.22 48.79 -2.93
CA ASP A 228 37.04 49.19 -2.15
C ASP A 228 36.81 48.26 -0.95
N ALA A 229 35.68 48.41 -0.26
CA ALA A 229 35.36 47.58 0.91
C ALA A 229 35.26 46.08 0.58
N GLN A 230 34.82 45.72 -0.62
CA GLN A 230 34.73 44.33 -1.05
C GLN A 230 36.12 43.78 -1.37
N GLY A 231 36.93 44.54 -2.10
CA GLY A 231 38.31 44.13 -2.42
C GLY A 231 39.16 43.96 -1.16
N GLN A 232 39.04 44.89 -0.21
CA GLN A 232 39.70 44.79 1.10
C GLN A 232 39.25 43.56 1.89
N ALA A 233 37.98 43.17 1.80
CA ALA A 233 37.48 41.98 2.49
C ALA A 233 38.06 40.68 1.88
N ILE A 234 38.14 40.60 0.54
CA ILE A 234 38.74 39.45 -0.15
C ILE A 234 40.25 39.39 0.13
N TYR A 235 40.94 40.53 0.09
CA TYR A 235 42.36 40.62 0.41
C TYR A 235 42.63 40.22 1.87
N ALA A 236 41.85 40.72 2.83
CA ALA A 236 41.99 40.34 4.23
C ALA A 236 41.64 38.86 4.53
N ALA A 237 40.99 38.18 3.58
CA ALA A 237 40.70 36.75 3.63
C ALA A 237 41.76 35.93 2.85
N ASP A 238 42.98 36.45 2.72
CA ASP A 238 44.09 35.80 2.00
C ASP A 238 43.73 35.45 0.54
N CYS A 239 43.04 36.38 -0.12
CA CYS A 239 42.48 36.22 -1.47
C CYS A 239 41.46 35.08 -1.60
N ALA A 240 41.02 34.47 -0.49
CA ALA A 240 39.98 33.48 -0.50
C ALA A 240 38.63 34.15 -0.77
N PHE A 241 38.07 33.86 -1.94
CA PHE A 241 36.68 34.16 -2.22
C PHE A 241 35.84 32.94 -1.84
N ALA A 242 35.06 33.06 -0.77
CA ALA A 242 34.15 31.99 -0.38
C ALA A 242 32.97 31.96 -1.36
N VAL A 243 33.08 31.15 -2.43
CA VAL A 243 31.87 30.70 -3.11
C VAL A 243 31.09 29.88 -2.08
N PRO A 244 29.84 30.23 -1.79
CA PRO A 244 29.06 29.44 -0.85
C PRO A 244 28.96 28.01 -1.37
N ASN A 245 29.43 27.05 -0.57
CA ASN A 245 29.21 25.64 -0.90
C ASN A 245 27.70 25.40 -0.95
N PRO A 246 27.20 24.69 -1.97
CA PRO A 246 25.79 24.38 -2.02
C PRO A 246 25.43 23.53 -0.80
N THR A 247 24.25 23.78 -0.24
CA THR A 247 23.73 23.00 0.89
C THR A 247 22.92 21.84 0.35
N PHE A 248 23.31 20.62 0.72
CA PHE A 248 22.59 19.42 0.38
C PHE A 248 21.71 18.97 1.54
N GLU A 249 20.41 18.89 1.30
CA GLU A 249 19.42 18.34 2.21
C GLU A 249 18.75 17.15 1.53
N TYR A 250 18.42 16.11 2.29
CA TYR A 250 17.71 14.95 1.76
C TYR A 250 16.70 14.41 2.76
N VAL A 251 15.69 13.74 2.21
CA VAL A 251 14.68 13.00 2.94
C VAL A 251 14.63 11.61 2.34
N ILE A 252 14.61 10.60 3.19
CA ILE A 252 14.29 9.23 2.82
C ILE A 252 12.90 9.00 3.35
N ASP A 253 11.91 8.95 2.46
CA ASP A 253 10.57 8.54 2.85
C ASP A 253 10.57 7.02 2.92
N ALA A 254 10.47 6.51 4.15
CA ALA A 254 10.47 5.08 4.40
C ALA A 254 9.15 4.50 3.92
N CYS A 255 9.23 3.58 2.95
CA CYS A 255 8.19 2.66 2.46
C CYS A 255 6.74 3.12 2.69
N VAL A 256 6.23 3.90 1.74
CA VAL A 256 4.79 4.21 1.67
C VAL A 256 4.10 3.04 0.96
N ASP A 257 3.17 2.37 1.64
CA ASP A 257 2.22 1.40 1.05
C ASP A 257 2.83 0.27 0.20
N GLY A 258 4.03 -0.19 0.56
CA GLY A 258 4.70 -1.28 -0.15
C GLY A 258 5.48 -0.86 -1.39
N ASP A 259 5.63 0.44 -1.68
CA ASP A 259 6.57 0.89 -2.71
C ASP A 259 8.01 0.97 -2.18
N LEU A 260 8.99 0.91 -3.10
CA LEU A 260 10.40 1.13 -2.78
C LEU A 260 10.59 2.48 -2.08
N SER A 261 11.51 2.52 -1.10
CA SER A 261 11.88 3.76 -0.40
C SER A 261 12.20 4.88 -1.39
N TYR A 262 11.65 6.06 -1.10
CA TYR A 262 11.81 7.22 -1.96
C TYR A 262 12.91 8.12 -1.41
N PHE A 263 13.97 8.28 -2.19
CA PHE A 263 15.03 9.24 -1.90
C PHE A 263 14.71 10.55 -2.61
N GLU A 264 14.48 11.61 -1.85
CA GLU A 264 14.33 12.97 -2.36
C GLU A 264 15.45 13.84 -1.79
N PHE A 265 16.02 14.69 -2.63
CA PHE A 265 17.05 15.64 -2.20
C PHE A 265 16.79 17.03 -2.75
N THR A 266 17.24 18.03 -2.00
CA THR A 266 17.28 19.42 -2.41
C THR A 266 18.70 19.94 -2.27
N LEU A 267 19.24 20.45 -3.38
CA LEU A 267 20.51 21.15 -3.44
C LEU A 267 20.24 22.65 -3.53
N SER A 268 20.58 23.39 -2.47
CA SER A 268 20.33 24.83 -2.33
C SER A 268 21.63 25.65 -2.39
N GLY A 269 21.51 26.96 -2.59
CA GLY A 269 22.68 27.84 -2.74
C GLY A 269 23.33 27.76 -4.12
N LEU A 270 22.54 27.38 -5.15
CA LEU A 270 23.03 27.26 -6.51
C LEU A 270 23.23 28.63 -7.16
N LEU A 271 24.34 28.74 -7.89
CA LEU A 271 24.68 29.88 -8.72
C LEU A 271 24.45 29.50 -10.19
N ASP A 272 23.72 30.33 -10.94
CA ASP A 272 23.36 30.07 -12.35
C ASP A 272 24.57 30.05 -13.31
N THR A 273 25.69 30.66 -12.88
CA THR A 273 26.96 30.66 -13.60
C THR A 273 27.76 29.38 -13.44
N VAL A 274 27.41 28.51 -12.48
CA VAL A 274 28.13 27.30 -12.12
C VAL A 274 27.34 26.06 -12.52
N GLN A 275 28.02 25.06 -13.06
CA GLN A 275 27.42 23.76 -13.34
C GLN A 275 27.70 22.80 -12.19
N TYR A 276 26.66 22.13 -11.70
CA TYR A 276 26.72 21.16 -10.60
C TYR A 276 26.38 19.76 -11.14
N ARG A 277 26.88 18.74 -10.46
CA ARG A 277 26.49 17.35 -10.69
C ARG A 277 26.30 16.64 -9.37
N VAL A 278 25.22 15.88 -9.23
CA VAL A 278 24.96 15.03 -8.07
C VAL A 278 25.04 13.59 -8.54
N ASP A 279 25.96 12.82 -8.00
CA ASP A 279 26.14 11.40 -8.34
C ASP A 279 25.70 10.54 -7.14
N LEU A 280 24.85 9.55 -7.38
CA LEU A 280 24.36 8.61 -6.38
C LEU A 280 24.99 7.23 -6.59
N TYR A 281 25.55 6.67 -5.52
CA TYR A 281 26.26 5.39 -5.54
C TYR A 281 25.72 4.45 -4.46
N THR A 282 25.83 3.15 -4.72
CA THR A 282 25.71 2.14 -3.65
C THR A 282 26.97 2.15 -2.78
N GLU A 283 26.90 1.61 -1.56
CA GLU A 283 28.06 1.43 -0.67
C GLU A 283 29.21 0.64 -1.34
N GLY A 284 28.89 -0.21 -2.32
CA GLY A 284 29.87 -0.93 -3.14
C GLY A 284 30.58 -0.08 -4.22
N GLY A 285 30.22 1.20 -4.36
CA GLY A 285 30.76 2.13 -5.35
C GLY A 285 30.17 1.99 -6.76
N SER A 286 29.07 1.25 -6.91
CA SER A 286 28.36 1.17 -8.20
C SER A 286 27.52 2.42 -8.39
N GLY A 287 27.67 3.10 -9.53
CA GLY A 287 26.82 4.24 -9.88
C GLY A 287 25.37 3.80 -10.07
N VAL A 288 24.46 4.49 -9.39
CA VAL A 288 23.00 4.26 -9.43
C VAL A 288 22.35 5.25 -10.39
N GLU A 289 22.54 6.55 -10.15
CA GLU A 289 21.94 7.64 -10.92
C GLU A 289 22.80 8.91 -10.82
N TYR A 290 22.66 9.84 -11.77
CA TYR A 290 23.28 11.16 -11.65
C TYR A 290 22.43 12.29 -12.25
N TRP A 291 22.58 13.49 -11.69
CA TRP A 291 21.90 14.70 -12.14
C TRP A 291 22.91 15.78 -12.50
N THR A 292 22.84 16.30 -13.73
CA THR A 292 23.60 17.50 -14.14
C THR A 292 22.69 18.72 -14.05
N ILE A 293 23.11 19.73 -13.29
CA ILE A 293 22.33 20.92 -13.00
C ILE A 293 23.06 22.12 -13.60
N THR A 294 22.42 22.81 -14.55
CA THR A 294 22.95 23.98 -15.26
C THR A 294 21.94 25.11 -15.21
N ASP A 295 22.43 26.35 -15.23
CA ASP A 295 21.61 27.56 -15.40
C ASP A 295 20.44 27.65 -14.39
N THR A 296 20.67 27.17 -13.15
CA THR A 296 19.69 27.17 -12.06
C THR A 296 20.21 28.03 -10.92
N GLU A 297 19.46 29.08 -10.57
CA GLU A 297 19.72 29.90 -9.38
C GLU A 297 18.88 29.39 -8.20
N GLY A 298 19.42 29.45 -6.99
CA GLY A 298 18.68 29.14 -5.77
C GLY A 298 18.75 27.66 -5.41
N SER A 299 17.85 26.84 -5.92
CA SER A 299 17.75 25.42 -5.52
C SER A 299 17.30 24.48 -6.63
N PHE A 300 17.72 23.23 -6.56
CA PHE A 300 17.30 22.12 -7.40
C PHE A 300 16.80 20.97 -6.53
N THR A 301 15.72 20.30 -6.94
CA THR A 301 15.19 19.11 -6.25
C THR A 301 15.23 17.93 -7.22
N GLY A 302 15.70 16.79 -6.72
CA GLY A 302 15.73 15.53 -7.46
C GLY A 302 15.23 14.38 -6.60
N SER A 303 14.84 13.29 -7.25
CA SER A 303 14.25 12.14 -6.59
C SER A 303 14.57 10.83 -7.29
N TYR A 304 14.71 9.74 -6.53
CA TYR A 304 14.99 8.40 -7.05
C TYR A 304 14.44 7.30 -6.14
N HIS A 305 14.07 6.14 -6.70
CA HIS A 305 13.66 4.97 -5.91
C HIS A 305 14.88 4.13 -5.55
N LEU A 306 15.06 3.87 -4.26
CA LEU A 306 16.20 3.10 -3.76
C LEU A 306 15.75 1.80 -3.08
N PRO A 307 16.34 0.65 -3.43
CA PRO A 307 16.17 -0.55 -2.63
C PRO A 307 16.87 -0.38 -1.25
N PRO A 308 16.59 -1.27 -0.29
CA PRO A 308 17.29 -1.27 0.98
C PRO A 308 18.80 -1.45 0.81
N GLY A 309 19.59 -0.75 1.63
CA GLY A 309 21.05 -0.83 1.61
C GLY A 309 21.75 0.49 1.93
N GLY A 310 23.08 0.44 1.88
CA GLY A 310 23.93 1.61 2.08
C GLY A 310 24.17 2.37 0.78
N TYR A 311 24.17 3.70 0.87
CA TYR A 311 24.35 4.59 -0.25
C TYR A 311 25.26 5.76 0.13
N TYR A 312 25.88 6.37 -0.89
CA TYR A 312 26.47 7.68 -0.73
C TYR A 312 26.22 8.54 -1.96
N VAL A 313 26.11 9.84 -1.71
CA VAL A 313 25.95 10.88 -2.73
C VAL A 313 27.21 11.72 -2.77
N GLU A 314 27.68 12.00 -3.98
CA GLU A 314 28.76 12.93 -4.24
C GLU A 314 28.22 14.13 -5.00
N VAL A 315 28.47 15.32 -4.45
CA VAL A 315 28.15 16.59 -5.10
C VAL A 315 29.41 17.14 -5.72
N TRP A 316 29.40 17.22 -7.04
CA TRP A 316 30.48 17.71 -7.89
C TRP A 316 30.11 19.08 -8.46
N VAL A 317 31.13 19.87 -8.73
CA VAL A 317 30.99 21.14 -9.44
C VAL A 317 32.01 21.24 -10.54
N TYR A 318 31.55 21.75 -11.67
CA TYR A 318 32.37 21.89 -12.86
C TYR A 318 33.27 23.12 -12.74
N ASN A 319 34.57 22.92 -12.96
CA ASN A 319 35.56 23.99 -13.00
C ASN A 319 35.95 24.24 -14.47
N ASP A 320 35.59 25.42 -14.99
CA ASP A 320 35.87 25.82 -16.38
C ASP A 320 37.12 26.72 -16.49
N ALA A 321 38.14 26.47 -15.65
CA ALA A 321 39.41 27.15 -15.80
C ALA A 321 40.07 26.74 -17.13
N GLU A 322 40.47 27.72 -17.95
CA GLU A 322 40.74 27.64 -19.40
C GLU A 322 41.72 26.55 -19.91
N GLU A 323 42.34 25.74 -19.05
CA GLU A 323 43.23 24.64 -19.46
C GLU A 323 42.84 23.25 -18.91
N VAL A 324 41.93 23.15 -17.94
CA VAL A 324 41.53 21.87 -17.34
C VAL A 324 40.02 21.88 -17.05
N GLN A 325 39.24 21.36 -17.99
CA GLN A 325 37.83 21.06 -17.77
C GLN A 325 37.71 19.84 -16.87
N ASP A 326 37.45 20.06 -15.58
CA ASP A 326 37.34 18.96 -14.61
C ASP A 326 36.22 19.19 -13.59
N TRP A 327 35.74 18.08 -13.04
CA TRP A 327 34.77 18.06 -11.96
C TRP A 327 35.51 17.98 -10.63
N GLU A 328 35.16 18.88 -9.72
CA GLU A 328 35.72 18.91 -8.37
C GLU A 328 34.66 18.44 -7.36
N LEU A 329 35.02 17.46 -6.54
CA LEU A 329 34.17 16.92 -5.48
C LEU A 329 34.08 17.95 -4.33
N VAL A 330 32.86 18.33 -3.98
CA VAL A 330 32.58 19.36 -2.97
C VAL A 330 32.09 18.74 -1.67
N GLN A 331 31.25 17.72 -1.79
CA GLN A 331 30.60 17.10 -0.64
C GLN A 331 30.35 15.62 -0.91
N THR A 332 30.55 14.78 0.11
CA THR A 332 30.13 13.39 0.13
C THR A 332 29.19 13.19 1.31
N ILE A 333 28.03 12.57 1.08
CA ILE A 333 27.04 12.26 2.11
C ILE A 333 26.78 10.76 2.07
N GLU A 334 26.91 10.10 3.21
CA GLU A 334 26.57 8.67 3.37
C GLU A 334 25.22 8.55 4.07
N PHE A 335 24.38 7.64 3.61
CA PHE A 335 23.10 7.33 4.25
C PHE A 335 22.72 5.86 4.04
N TRP A 336 21.72 5.42 4.80
CA TRP A 336 21.20 4.05 4.74
C TRP A 336 19.70 4.07 4.46
N VAL A 337 19.25 3.17 3.60
CA VAL A 337 17.84 2.88 3.36
C VAL A 337 17.52 1.59 4.09
N ASP A 338 16.71 1.67 5.14
CA ASP A 338 16.28 0.50 5.89
C ASP A 338 15.38 -0.41 5.04
N GLU A 339 15.36 -1.71 5.37
CA GLU A 339 14.41 -2.64 4.79
C GLU A 339 12.98 -2.26 5.17
N CYS A 340 12.07 -2.26 4.19
CA CYS A 340 10.65 -2.10 4.47
C CYS A 340 10.21 -3.23 5.40
N PRO A 341 9.53 -2.93 6.53
CA PRO A 341 8.94 -3.99 7.32
C PRO A 341 7.93 -4.74 6.44
N LEU A 342 8.15 -6.04 6.27
CA LEU A 342 7.14 -6.90 5.66
C LEU A 342 5.85 -6.77 6.45
N ALA A 343 4.76 -6.45 5.76
CA ALA A 343 3.44 -6.38 6.34
C ALA A 343 2.55 -7.44 5.68
N VAL A 344 1.75 -8.10 6.50
CA VAL A 344 0.78 -9.08 6.04
C VAL A 344 -0.56 -8.78 6.68
N THR A 345 -1.60 -8.70 5.86
CA THR A 345 -2.98 -8.70 6.30
C THR A 345 -3.69 -9.91 5.70
N ALA A 346 -4.69 -10.43 6.40
CA ALA A 346 -5.46 -11.56 5.90
C ALA A 346 -6.90 -11.46 6.41
N ALA A 347 -7.84 -11.91 5.58
CA ALA A 347 -9.24 -12.00 5.94
C ALA A 347 -9.90 -13.18 5.24
N GLY A 348 -10.80 -13.88 5.95
CA GLY A 348 -11.75 -14.78 5.31
C GLY A 348 -12.64 -14.00 4.35
N THR A 349 -12.76 -14.45 3.10
CA THR A 349 -13.56 -13.81 2.05
C THR A 349 -14.91 -14.49 1.84
N ALA A 350 -15.05 -15.75 2.28
CA ALA A 350 -16.33 -16.47 2.31
C ALA A 350 -16.38 -17.40 3.52
N CYS A 351 -17.59 -17.64 4.03
CA CYS A 351 -17.82 -18.63 5.07
C CYS A 351 -17.58 -20.05 4.54
N SER A 352 -17.45 -21.03 5.44
CA SER A 352 -17.32 -22.45 5.08
C SER A 352 -18.38 -23.34 5.73
N LEU A 353 -18.79 -24.39 5.01
CA LEU A 353 -19.62 -25.51 5.48
C LEU A 353 -18.80 -26.76 5.84
N GLY A 354 -17.52 -26.78 5.50
CA GLY A 354 -16.67 -27.97 5.55
C GLY A 354 -15.26 -27.61 5.11
N ASP A 355 -14.95 -27.76 3.81
CA ASP A 355 -13.64 -27.46 3.21
C ASP A 355 -13.82 -26.54 1.98
N ASP A 356 -14.66 -25.51 2.08
CA ASP A 356 -15.08 -24.66 0.96
C ASP A 356 -14.94 -23.15 1.24
N GLY A 357 -14.36 -22.79 2.39
CA GLY A 357 -14.05 -21.41 2.73
C GLY A 357 -12.96 -20.85 1.84
N THR A 358 -12.93 -19.52 1.78
CA THR A 358 -11.89 -18.78 1.05
C THR A 358 -11.33 -17.68 1.92
N ALA A 359 -10.07 -17.33 1.68
CA ALA A 359 -9.42 -16.20 2.31
C ALA A 359 -8.54 -15.46 1.30
N LEU A 360 -8.28 -14.18 1.58
CA LEU A 360 -7.30 -13.39 0.85
C LEU A 360 -6.21 -12.96 1.82
N VAL A 361 -4.97 -13.26 1.48
CA VAL A 361 -3.79 -12.76 2.19
C VAL A 361 -3.13 -11.70 1.32
N SER A 362 -3.03 -10.49 1.84
CA SER A 362 -2.34 -9.37 1.19
C SER A 362 -0.98 -9.18 1.85
N ILE A 363 0.07 -9.24 1.03
CA ILE A 363 1.47 -9.12 1.46
C ILE A 363 2.02 -7.84 0.85
N SER A 364 2.68 -7.00 1.65
CA SER A 364 3.38 -5.80 1.18
C SER A 364 4.77 -5.68 1.79
N GLY A 365 5.62 -4.89 1.14
CA GLY A 365 7.04 -4.80 1.49
C GLY A 365 7.87 -5.98 0.98
N LEU A 366 7.41 -6.66 -0.08
CA LEU A 366 8.20 -7.67 -0.79
C LEU A 366 9.33 -7.00 -1.57
N VAL A 367 10.46 -7.69 -1.70
CA VAL A 367 11.61 -7.26 -2.50
C VAL A 367 11.56 -7.99 -3.85
N VAL A 368 11.58 -7.21 -4.94
CA VAL A 368 11.52 -7.76 -6.30
C VAL A 368 12.75 -8.61 -6.59
N GLY A 369 12.54 -9.82 -7.12
CA GLY A 369 13.58 -10.80 -7.46
C GLY A 369 14.07 -11.65 -6.28
N GLU A 370 13.51 -11.48 -5.08
CA GLU A 370 13.80 -12.32 -3.92
C GLU A 370 12.78 -13.45 -3.78
N ASP A 371 13.20 -14.52 -3.10
CA ASP A 371 12.38 -15.70 -2.82
C ASP A 371 11.85 -15.67 -1.37
N TYR A 372 10.59 -16.04 -1.17
CA TYR A 372 9.96 -16.07 0.15
C TYR A 372 9.31 -17.42 0.44
N ASP A 373 9.64 -18.01 1.58
CA ASP A 373 8.93 -19.18 2.11
C ASP A 373 7.70 -18.69 2.89
N TRP A 374 6.56 -19.35 2.69
CA TRP A 374 5.34 -19.04 3.42
C TRP A 374 4.67 -20.31 3.95
N ILE A 375 3.93 -20.12 5.05
CA ILE A 375 3.16 -21.16 5.72
C ILE A 375 1.78 -20.63 6.07
N LEU A 376 0.75 -21.41 5.74
CA LEU A 376 -0.61 -21.22 6.18
C LEU A 376 -1.00 -22.43 7.03
N SER A 377 -1.27 -22.20 8.31
CA SER A 377 -1.64 -23.25 9.27
C SER A 377 -3.01 -22.95 9.87
N GLY A 378 -3.87 -23.98 9.89
CA GLY A 378 -5.16 -24.02 10.58
C GLY A 378 -5.27 -25.30 11.41
N ASP A 379 -6.40 -25.52 12.09
CA ASP A 379 -6.62 -26.81 12.74
C ASP A 379 -6.67 -27.94 11.70
N ALA A 380 -5.83 -28.96 11.88
CA ALA A 380 -5.59 -30.04 10.93
C ALA A 380 -5.28 -29.61 9.47
N TYR A 381 -5.02 -28.33 9.24
CA TYR A 381 -4.72 -27.75 7.93
C TYR A 381 -3.30 -27.19 7.93
N LEU A 382 -2.51 -27.61 6.95
CA LEU A 382 -1.16 -27.09 6.75
C LEU A 382 -0.88 -27.01 5.26
N LEU A 383 -0.61 -25.80 4.81
CA LEU A 383 -0.16 -25.52 3.45
C LEU A 383 1.12 -24.69 3.54
N GLU A 384 2.11 -25.06 2.75
CA GLU A 384 3.40 -24.38 2.68
C GLU A 384 3.77 -24.19 1.21
N GLY A 385 4.55 -23.16 0.93
CA GLY A 385 5.01 -22.88 -0.43
C GLY A 385 6.12 -21.84 -0.45
N VAL A 386 6.56 -21.55 -1.68
CA VAL A 386 7.61 -20.57 -1.97
C VAL A 386 7.06 -19.59 -3.00
N LEU A 387 7.24 -18.29 -2.77
CA LEU A 387 7.12 -17.25 -3.78
C LEU A 387 8.51 -17.10 -4.41
N GLU A 388 8.72 -17.70 -5.58
CA GLU A 388 9.98 -17.58 -6.33
C GLU A 388 9.95 -16.32 -7.21
N ASP A 389 11.08 -15.63 -7.31
CA ASP A 389 11.31 -14.50 -8.23
C ASP A 389 10.18 -13.46 -8.18
N VAL A 390 9.93 -12.89 -7.00
CA VAL A 390 8.81 -11.98 -6.79
C VAL A 390 8.87 -10.78 -7.74
N GLU A 391 7.84 -10.59 -8.57
CA GLU A 391 7.80 -9.55 -9.60
C GLU A 391 7.23 -8.19 -9.11
N SER A 392 6.71 -8.14 -7.88
CA SER A 392 5.99 -6.98 -7.34
C SER A 392 6.23 -6.83 -5.84
N THR A 393 6.29 -5.60 -5.36
CA THR A 393 6.50 -5.29 -3.93
C THR A 393 5.25 -5.53 -3.06
N SER A 394 4.11 -5.79 -3.70
CA SER A 394 2.87 -6.25 -3.06
C SER A 394 2.26 -7.42 -3.82
N LEU A 395 1.65 -8.37 -3.10
CA LEU A 395 0.99 -9.55 -3.67
C LEU A 395 -0.26 -9.93 -2.88
N ASP A 396 -1.36 -10.13 -3.59
CA ASP A 396 -2.58 -10.73 -3.06
C ASP A 396 -2.62 -12.22 -3.40
N VAL A 397 -2.66 -13.08 -2.38
CA VAL A 397 -2.68 -14.53 -2.52
C VAL A 397 -4.05 -15.06 -2.06
N PRO A 398 -4.91 -15.51 -2.99
CA PRO A 398 -6.16 -16.14 -2.64
C PRO A 398 -5.91 -17.58 -2.18
N PHE A 399 -6.53 -17.95 -1.06
CA PHE A 399 -6.60 -19.32 -0.55
C PHE A 399 -8.04 -19.82 -0.61
N GLY A 400 -8.19 -21.07 -1.02
CA GLY A 400 -9.47 -21.77 -1.08
C GLY A 400 -9.41 -23.09 -0.31
N ASP A 401 -10.54 -23.77 -0.29
CA ASP A 401 -10.73 -25.05 0.39
C ASP A 401 -10.36 -24.98 1.89
N LEU A 402 -10.71 -23.88 2.54
CA LEU A 402 -10.41 -23.63 3.95
C LEU A 402 -11.60 -24.02 4.84
N PRO A 403 -11.42 -24.95 5.79
CA PRO A 403 -12.42 -25.16 6.82
C PRO A 403 -12.76 -23.94 7.69
N PRO A 404 -13.91 -23.93 8.38
CA PRO A 404 -14.17 -22.94 9.41
C PRO A 404 -13.10 -23.06 10.51
N GLY A 405 -12.47 -21.96 10.90
CA GLY A 405 -11.27 -22.05 11.73
C GLY A 405 -10.51 -20.75 11.97
N ASN A 406 -9.69 -20.76 13.02
CA ASN A 406 -8.60 -19.80 13.18
C ASN A 406 -7.42 -20.26 12.31
N TYR A 407 -6.84 -19.32 11.58
CA TYR A 407 -5.67 -19.54 10.73
C TYR A 407 -4.54 -18.60 11.12
N PHE A 408 -3.32 -19.11 10.97
CA PHE A 408 -2.07 -18.37 11.06
C PHE A 408 -1.40 -18.39 9.69
N PHE A 409 -1.05 -17.22 9.18
CA PHE A 409 -0.18 -17.09 8.01
C PHE A 409 1.14 -16.47 8.45
N GLY A 410 2.26 -17.07 8.02
CA GLY A 410 3.61 -16.55 8.23
C GLY A 410 4.40 -16.56 6.94
N ILE A 411 5.27 -15.56 6.77
CA ILE A 411 6.19 -15.44 5.62
C ILE A 411 7.61 -15.08 6.09
N SER A 412 8.61 -15.61 5.39
CA SER A 412 10.04 -15.46 5.71
C SER A 412 10.91 -15.37 4.46
N THR A 413 12.03 -14.63 4.52
CA THR A 413 13.05 -14.65 3.45
C THR A 413 13.97 -15.87 3.66
N GLY A 414 13.85 -16.86 2.77
CA GLY A 414 14.74 -18.01 2.66
C GLY A 414 14.53 -19.18 3.63
N SER A 415 15.11 -20.32 3.22
CA SER A 415 14.97 -21.67 3.81
C SER A 415 15.66 -21.89 5.17
N GLY A 416 15.88 -20.83 5.94
CA GLY A 416 16.45 -20.91 7.29
C GLY A 416 15.38 -21.26 8.32
N GLU A 417 15.62 -22.30 9.13
CA GLU A 417 14.72 -22.63 10.24
C GLU A 417 14.56 -21.44 11.21
N GLY A 418 13.35 -20.85 11.27
CA GLY A 418 12.87 -20.13 12.46
C GLY A 418 12.79 -18.60 12.42
N LEU A 419 12.84 -17.94 11.26
CA LEU A 419 12.62 -16.48 11.18
C LEU A 419 11.35 -16.14 10.42
N VAL A 420 10.21 -16.10 11.12
CA VAL A 420 8.99 -15.47 10.57
C VAL A 420 9.20 -13.96 10.58
N LEU A 421 9.25 -13.34 9.39
CA LEU A 421 9.47 -11.90 9.24
C LEU A 421 8.19 -11.11 9.45
N ALA A 422 7.09 -11.66 8.96
CA ALA A 422 5.76 -11.13 9.16
C ALA A 422 4.76 -12.26 9.31
N SER A 423 3.74 -12.01 10.12
CA SER A 423 2.65 -12.96 10.33
C SER A 423 1.36 -12.25 10.62
N THR A 424 0.26 -12.93 10.32
CA THR A 424 -1.08 -12.49 10.68
C THR A 424 -1.94 -13.69 11.05
N THR A 425 -3.00 -13.42 11.79
CA THR A 425 -4.02 -14.41 12.13
C THR A 425 -5.36 -13.94 11.60
N PHE A 426 -6.15 -14.85 11.06
CA PHE A 426 -7.49 -14.55 10.57
C PHE A 426 -8.44 -15.69 10.88
N PHE A 427 -9.73 -15.44 10.70
CA PHE A 427 -10.79 -16.41 10.95
C PHE A 427 -11.62 -16.63 9.69
N VAL A 428 -11.93 -17.89 9.40
CA VAL A 428 -12.91 -18.28 8.37
C VAL A 428 -14.20 -18.63 9.08
N ASP A 429 -15.24 -17.84 8.86
CA ASP A 429 -16.53 -18.03 9.51
C ASP A 429 -17.22 -19.33 9.08
N PRO A 430 -17.85 -20.09 9.99
CA PRO A 430 -18.80 -21.13 9.59
C PRO A 430 -20.03 -20.50 8.93
N CYS A 431 -20.54 -21.11 7.87
CA CYS A 431 -21.71 -20.57 7.19
C CYS A 431 -22.97 -20.67 8.06
N PRO A 432 -23.82 -19.62 8.07
CA PRO A 432 -25.10 -19.69 8.76
C PRO A 432 -26.03 -20.69 8.07
N PRO A 433 -26.83 -21.45 8.84
CA PRO A 433 -27.80 -22.36 8.27
C PRO A 433 -28.92 -21.59 7.57
N GLU A 434 -29.59 -22.28 6.65
CA GLU A 434 -30.77 -21.81 5.94
C GLU A 434 -31.96 -22.74 6.20
N ILE A 435 -33.17 -22.18 6.22
CA ILE A 435 -34.40 -22.95 6.42
C ILE A 435 -35.40 -22.66 5.30
N THR A 436 -35.90 -23.71 4.67
CA THR A 436 -37.10 -23.65 3.83
C THR A 436 -38.22 -24.48 4.42
N VAL A 437 -39.45 -23.95 4.37
CA VAL A 437 -40.62 -24.60 5.00
C VAL A 437 -41.58 -25.11 3.95
N VAL A 438 -41.84 -26.42 3.96
CA VAL A 438 -42.92 -27.05 3.21
C VAL A 438 -44.09 -27.33 4.14
N VAL A 439 -45.12 -26.51 4.03
CA VAL A 439 -46.33 -26.61 4.84
C VAL A 439 -47.23 -27.74 4.33
N ASN A 440 -47.55 -28.69 5.20
CA ASN A 440 -48.53 -29.74 4.94
C ASN A 440 -49.83 -29.42 5.68
N GLU A 441 -50.77 -28.82 4.93
CA GLU A 441 -52.10 -28.50 5.44
C GLU A 441 -52.86 -29.76 5.91
N CYS A 442 -53.87 -29.57 6.75
CA CYS A 442 -54.48 -30.61 7.57
C CYS A 442 -54.85 -31.89 6.80
N PRO A 443 -54.31 -33.06 7.18
CA PRO A 443 -54.56 -34.32 6.45
C PRO A 443 -56.01 -34.82 6.62
N ALA A 444 -56.76 -34.27 7.59
CA ALA A 444 -58.17 -34.57 7.81
C ALA A 444 -58.94 -33.36 8.38
N TYR A 445 -60.26 -33.36 8.21
CA TYR A 445 -61.18 -32.37 8.78
C TYR A 445 -61.05 -32.29 10.30
N GLY A 446 -60.76 -31.09 10.82
CA GLY A 446 -60.53 -30.86 12.25
C GLY A 446 -59.24 -31.50 12.80
N GLY A 447 -58.31 -31.93 11.92
CA GLY A 447 -56.98 -32.38 12.31
C GLY A 447 -56.05 -31.22 12.71
N GLN A 448 -54.80 -31.54 12.96
CA GLN A 448 -53.72 -30.56 13.11
C GLN A 448 -52.94 -30.45 11.80
N GLY A 449 -52.32 -29.30 11.56
CA GLY A 449 -51.36 -29.13 10.48
C GLY A 449 -49.99 -29.75 10.84
N SER A 450 -49.13 -29.83 9.84
CA SER A 450 -47.71 -30.19 10.02
C SER A 450 -46.86 -29.36 9.07
N ALA A 451 -45.56 -29.26 9.36
CA ALA A 451 -44.59 -28.69 8.44
C ALA A 451 -43.38 -29.61 8.30
N LEU A 452 -42.83 -29.66 7.09
CA LEU A 452 -41.52 -30.23 6.82
C LEU A 452 -40.55 -29.06 6.68
N LEU A 453 -39.63 -28.94 7.61
CA LEU A 453 -38.53 -27.97 7.56
C LEU A 453 -37.39 -28.66 6.81
N ARG A 454 -36.92 -28.04 5.71
CA ARG A 454 -35.71 -28.47 5.01
C ARG A 454 -34.61 -27.48 5.33
N LEU A 455 -33.57 -27.97 5.94
CA LEU A 455 -32.40 -27.21 6.35
C LEU A 455 -31.32 -27.37 5.29
N SER A 456 -30.65 -26.27 4.96
CA SER A 456 -29.45 -26.21 4.11
C SER A 456 -28.36 -25.44 4.83
N GLY A 457 -27.12 -25.55 4.35
CA GLY A 457 -25.99 -24.84 4.95
C GLY A 457 -25.65 -25.32 6.37
N LEU A 458 -25.84 -26.61 6.64
CA LEU A 458 -25.43 -27.19 7.92
C LEU A 458 -23.94 -27.49 7.89
N VAL A 459 -23.19 -26.92 8.83
CA VAL A 459 -21.75 -27.17 9.01
C VAL A 459 -21.57 -28.60 9.52
N GLU A 460 -20.65 -29.35 8.90
CA GLU A 460 -20.41 -30.75 9.25
C GLU A 460 -20.01 -30.91 10.72
N GLY A 461 -20.63 -31.88 11.40
CA GLY A 461 -20.35 -32.19 12.82
C GLY A 461 -21.04 -31.27 13.84
N VAL A 462 -21.67 -30.16 13.42
CA VAL A 462 -22.41 -29.28 14.34
C VAL A 462 -23.78 -29.86 14.66
N GLU A 463 -24.13 -29.90 15.95
CA GLU A 463 -25.48 -30.18 16.40
C GLU A 463 -26.32 -28.90 16.35
N TYR A 464 -27.49 -28.99 15.71
CA TYR A 464 -28.46 -27.93 15.59
C TYR A 464 -29.77 -28.33 16.27
N ASP A 465 -30.24 -27.50 17.18
CA ASP A 465 -31.57 -27.58 17.76
C ASP A 465 -32.57 -26.84 16.86
N VAL A 466 -33.67 -27.51 16.58
CA VAL A 466 -34.70 -27.04 15.65
C VAL A 466 -36.05 -27.09 16.35
N TRP A 467 -36.71 -25.94 16.45
CA TRP A 467 -37.99 -25.85 17.15
C TRP A 467 -38.92 -24.84 16.48
N VAL A 468 -40.22 -24.94 16.82
CA VAL A 468 -41.25 -24.07 16.26
C VAL A 468 -42.03 -23.42 17.39
N THR A 469 -42.19 -22.10 17.34
CA THR A 469 -42.97 -21.32 18.31
C THR A 469 -44.05 -20.49 17.60
N ALA A 470 -44.85 -19.77 18.39
CA ALA A 470 -45.72 -18.74 17.83
C ALA A 470 -44.88 -17.67 17.12
N LYS A 471 -45.42 -17.07 16.06
CA LYS A 471 -44.69 -16.10 15.24
C LYS A 471 -43.98 -15.03 16.10
N GLY A 472 -42.66 -14.93 15.95
CA GLY A 472 -41.80 -13.92 16.56
C GLY A 472 -41.46 -14.14 18.04
N ASP A 473 -41.83 -15.28 18.62
CA ASP A 473 -41.66 -15.56 20.06
C ASP A 473 -40.63 -16.68 20.26
N VAL A 474 -39.33 -16.35 20.25
CA VAL A 474 -38.23 -17.34 20.34
C VAL A 474 -38.31 -18.20 21.61
N ASP A 475 -38.71 -17.58 22.73
CA ASP A 475 -38.89 -18.20 24.05
C ASP A 475 -40.31 -18.76 24.27
N GLY A 476 -41.13 -18.78 23.22
CA GLY A 476 -42.53 -19.17 23.26
C GLY A 476 -42.76 -20.65 23.51
N THR A 477 -44.04 -21.04 23.56
CA THR A 477 -44.40 -22.47 23.66
C THR A 477 -43.91 -23.22 22.42
N VAL A 478 -43.01 -24.19 22.63
CA VAL A 478 -42.48 -25.05 21.57
C VAL A 478 -43.54 -26.05 21.10
N TYR A 479 -43.87 -26.00 19.82
CA TYR A 479 -44.80 -26.93 19.16
C TYR A 479 -44.02 -28.08 18.51
N GLY A 480 -44.39 -29.32 18.86
CA GLY A 480 -43.76 -30.53 18.31
C GLY A 480 -42.50 -30.99 19.07
N GLY A 481 -42.01 -30.20 20.03
CA GLY A 481 -40.74 -30.44 20.74
C GLY A 481 -39.54 -29.81 20.01
N VAL A 482 -38.38 -29.90 20.65
CA VAL A 482 -37.09 -29.54 20.02
C VAL A 482 -36.56 -30.79 19.32
N HIS A 483 -36.08 -30.62 18.09
CA HIS A 483 -35.45 -31.67 17.31
C HIS A 483 -33.96 -31.33 17.14
N THR A 484 -33.08 -32.26 17.49
CA THR A 484 -31.64 -32.10 17.24
C THR A 484 -31.27 -32.82 15.95
N VAL A 485 -30.57 -32.13 15.06
CA VAL A 485 -29.96 -32.69 13.85
C VAL A 485 -28.47 -32.38 13.83
N VAL A 486 -27.66 -33.22 13.19
CA VAL A 486 -26.23 -32.99 13.06
C VAL A 486 -25.94 -32.71 11.59
N GLY A 487 -25.20 -31.65 11.29
CA GLY A 487 -24.73 -31.40 9.94
C GLY A 487 -23.85 -32.56 9.46
N ASP A 488 -24.14 -33.07 8.27
CA ASP A 488 -23.34 -34.12 7.62
C ASP A 488 -22.77 -33.58 6.30
N SER A 489 -22.05 -34.42 5.57
CA SER A 489 -21.42 -34.06 4.28
C SER A 489 -22.42 -33.68 3.18
N SER A 490 -23.73 -33.85 3.38
CA SER A 490 -24.74 -33.33 2.45
C SER A 490 -25.08 -31.87 2.73
N HIS A 491 -24.74 -31.36 3.92
CA HIS A 491 -25.10 -30.04 4.44
C HIS A 491 -26.61 -29.78 4.50
N MET A 492 -27.41 -30.85 4.50
CA MET A 492 -28.87 -30.81 4.43
C MET A 492 -29.51 -31.69 5.52
N ALA A 493 -30.66 -31.26 6.06
CA ALA A 493 -31.47 -32.11 6.93
C ALA A 493 -32.97 -31.83 6.78
N ASP A 494 -33.80 -32.84 6.98
CA ASP A 494 -35.26 -32.74 6.93
C ASP A 494 -35.85 -32.97 8.34
N VAL A 495 -36.51 -31.95 8.90
CA VAL A 495 -37.18 -32.01 10.21
C VAL A 495 -38.69 -31.93 10.03
N LYS A 496 -39.40 -32.97 10.48
CA LYS A 496 -40.86 -32.99 10.47
C LYS A 496 -41.40 -32.52 11.82
N THR A 497 -42.06 -31.37 11.82
CA THR A 497 -42.80 -30.87 12.98
C THR A 497 -44.29 -31.20 12.83
N GLY A 498 -44.87 -31.83 13.84
CA GLY A 498 -46.25 -32.30 13.85
C GLY A 498 -47.12 -31.60 14.89
N ALA A 499 -48.43 -31.75 14.75
CA ALA A 499 -49.45 -31.30 15.70
C ALA A 499 -49.60 -29.77 15.86
N LEU A 500 -49.37 -29.01 14.78
CA LEU A 500 -49.49 -27.55 14.79
C LEU A 500 -50.98 -27.12 14.69
N PRO A 501 -51.49 -26.27 15.61
CA PRO A 501 -52.86 -25.77 15.47
C PRO A 501 -53.09 -24.98 14.16
N PRO A 502 -54.18 -25.26 13.43
CA PRO A 502 -54.43 -24.59 12.16
C PRO A 502 -54.86 -23.13 12.36
N GLY A 503 -54.66 -22.29 11.34
CA GLY A 503 -55.07 -20.89 11.38
C GLY A 503 -54.18 -19.97 12.21
N MET A 504 -52.96 -20.42 12.53
CA MET A 504 -51.96 -19.63 13.27
C MET A 504 -50.70 -19.41 12.41
N SER A 505 -49.93 -18.39 12.78
CA SER A 505 -48.59 -18.12 12.24
C SER A 505 -47.53 -18.57 13.24
N TYR A 506 -46.42 -19.07 12.71
CA TYR A 506 -45.33 -19.69 13.45
C TYR A 506 -44.00 -19.13 12.97
N THR A 507 -42.99 -19.29 13.81
CA THR A 507 -41.57 -19.15 13.43
C THR A 507 -40.88 -20.47 13.70
N ALA A 508 -40.19 -21.00 12.70
CA ALA A 508 -39.23 -22.09 12.89
C ALA A 508 -37.87 -21.47 13.18
N TRP A 509 -37.20 -21.97 14.21
CA TRP A 509 -35.87 -21.56 14.65
C TRP A 509 -34.92 -22.73 14.46
N VAL A 510 -33.68 -22.41 14.07
CA VAL A 510 -32.54 -23.32 14.06
C VAL A 510 -31.41 -22.61 14.77
N GLU A 511 -30.82 -23.26 15.76
CA GLU A 511 -29.67 -22.77 16.50
C GLU A 511 -28.67 -23.92 16.69
N GLY A 512 -27.42 -23.68 16.31
CA GLY A 512 -26.30 -24.57 16.61
C GLY A 512 -25.14 -23.75 17.15
N VAL A 513 -24.24 -24.40 17.87
CA VAL A 513 -23.00 -23.78 18.33
C VAL A 513 -21.85 -24.54 17.68
N TRP A 514 -21.13 -23.88 16.79
CA TRP A 514 -19.90 -24.43 16.25
C TRP A 514 -18.76 -24.12 17.23
N MET A 515 -18.11 -25.16 17.72
CA MET A 515 -16.96 -25.05 18.60
C MET A 515 -15.71 -25.05 17.76
N VAL A 516 -14.83 -24.06 17.98
CA VAL A 516 -13.58 -24.00 17.24
C VAL A 516 -12.69 -25.15 17.74
N PRO A 517 -12.14 -25.98 16.84
CA PRO A 517 -11.23 -27.03 17.26
C PRO A 517 -10.00 -26.49 18.01
N GLU A 518 -9.58 -27.20 19.05
CA GLU A 518 -8.36 -26.87 19.80
C GLU A 518 -7.12 -27.19 18.94
N GLY A 519 -6.49 -26.18 18.34
CA GLY A 519 -5.35 -26.43 17.44
C GLY A 519 -4.27 -25.35 17.43
N ILE A 520 -4.65 -24.07 17.38
CA ILE A 520 -3.69 -22.96 17.24
C ILE A 520 -3.89 -21.93 18.35
N GLU A 521 -2.82 -21.66 19.09
CA GLU A 521 -2.74 -20.54 20.01
C GLU A 521 -2.58 -19.23 19.21
N VAL A 522 -3.70 -18.62 18.82
CA VAL A 522 -3.71 -17.25 18.29
C VAL A 522 -3.93 -16.26 19.45
N PRO A 523 -3.46 -14.99 19.35
CA PRO A 523 -3.54 -14.03 20.45
C PRO A 523 -4.96 -13.74 20.96
N GLU A 524 -5.95 -13.85 20.08
CA GLU A 524 -7.37 -13.64 20.38
C GLU A 524 -8.21 -14.70 19.64
N PRO A 525 -8.26 -15.96 20.13
CA PRO A 525 -8.94 -17.02 19.42
C PRO A 525 -10.45 -16.84 19.51
N VAL A 526 -11.14 -17.01 18.38
CA VAL A 526 -12.57 -17.31 18.41
C VAL A 526 -12.69 -18.71 19.01
N GLU A 527 -13.47 -18.86 20.08
CA GLU A 527 -13.70 -20.15 20.78
C GLU A 527 -14.97 -20.86 20.28
N SER A 528 -15.99 -20.09 19.90
CA SER A 528 -17.25 -20.63 19.40
C SER A 528 -18.00 -19.59 18.56
N VAL A 529 -18.79 -20.08 17.60
CA VAL A 529 -19.70 -19.26 16.79
C VAL A 529 -21.12 -19.79 16.91
N VAL A 530 -22.06 -18.92 17.25
CA VAL A 530 -23.50 -19.25 17.28
C VAL A 530 -24.06 -19.15 15.87
N LEU A 531 -24.58 -20.27 15.38
CA LEU A 531 -25.19 -20.42 14.07
C LEU A 531 -26.70 -20.44 14.23
N ALA A 532 -27.35 -19.30 14.02
CA ALA A 532 -28.80 -19.18 14.21
C ALA A 532 -29.50 -18.62 12.98
N THR A 533 -30.67 -19.16 12.67
CA THR A 533 -31.56 -18.63 11.63
C THR A 533 -33.02 -18.90 11.99
N SER A 534 -33.93 -18.18 11.35
CA SER A 534 -35.37 -18.39 11.58
C SER A 534 -36.20 -18.06 10.34
N VAL A 535 -37.36 -18.69 10.25
CA VAL A 535 -38.30 -18.46 9.14
C VAL A 535 -39.75 -18.50 9.62
N ASP A 536 -40.49 -17.48 9.22
CA ASP A 536 -41.92 -17.40 9.48
C ASP A 536 -42.74 -18.21 8.48
N PHE A 537 -43.76 -18.91 8.95
CA PHE A 537 -44.75 -19.56 8.10
C PHE A 537 -46.15 -19.53 8.71
N THR A 538 -47.18 -19.80 7.91
CA THR A 538 -48.58 -19.75 8.37
C THR A 538 -49.33 -20.98 7.92
N LEU A 539 -50.10 -21.57 8.85
CA LEU A 539 -51.02 -22.66 8.55
C LEU A 539 -52.41 -22.12 8.27
N LYS A 540 -52.99 -22.50 7.13
CA LYS A 540 -54.40 -22.20 6.87
C LYS A 540 -55.31 -22.92 7.88
N PRO A 541 -56.49 -22.35 8.21
CA PRO A 541 -57.49 -23.04 8.99
C PRO A 541 -57.86 -24.38 8.34
N CYS A 542 -57.96 -25.46 9.14
CA CYS A 542 -58.44 -26.73 8.60
C CYS A 542 -59.89 -26.57 8.14
N PRO A 543 -60.27 -27.23 7.04
CA PRO A 543 -61.68 -27.37 6.68
C PRO A 543 -62.47 -27.89 7.90
N ALA A 544 -63.56 -27.19 8.24
CA ALA A 544 -64.45 -27.64 9.30
C ALA A 544 -65.07 -28.98 8.90
N LYS A 545 -65.09 -29.95 9.82
CA LYS A 545 -65.77 -31.24 9.59
C LYS A 545 -67.18 -30.94 9.09
N ALA A 546 -67.49 -31.43 7.89
CA ALA A 546 -68.81 -31.25 7.29
C ALA A 546 -69.85 -31.64 8.34
N VAL A 547 -70.65 -30.65 8.75
CA VAL A 547 -71.68 -30.87 9.76
C VAL A 547 -72.59 -31.92 9.17
N THR A 548 -72.60 -33.14 9.74
CA THR A 548 -73.56 -34.15 9.33
C THR A 548 -74.92 -33.52 9.52
N PRO A 549 -75.72 -33.33 8.46
CA PRO A 549 -77.01 -32.68 8.58
C PRO A 549 -77.74 -33.38 9.71
N ALA A 550 -78.09 -32.62 10.76
CA ALA A 550 -78.84 -33.19 11.87
C ALA A 550 -80.04 -33.89 11.26
N LYS A 551 -80.16 -35.21 11.48
CA LYS A 551 -81.32 -35.98 11.03
C LYS A 551 -82.53 -35.16 11.47
N PRO A 552 -83.36 -34.65 10.54
CA PRO A 552 -84.43 -33.75 10.91
C PRO A 552 -85.23 -34.43 12.01
N ALA A 553 -85.31 -33.79 13.18
CA ALA A 553 -86.16 -34.24 14.26
C ALA A 553 -87.53 -34.44 13.62
N GLY A 554 -88.06 -35.67 13.69
CA GLY A 554 -89.27 -36.05 12.97
C GLY A 554 -90.33 -34.98 13.18
N LEU A 555 -90.72 -34.30 12.10
CA LEU A 555 -91.84 -33.39 12.11
C LEU A 555 -93.03 -34.17 12.67
N ALA A 556 -93.61 -33.67 13.76
CA ALA A 556 -94.87 -34.18 14.26
C ALA A 556 -95.86 -34.20 13.09
N ALA A 557 -96.48 -35.37 12.85
CA ALA A 557 -97.51 -35.52 11.85
C ALA A 557 -98.69 -34.61 12.21
N THR A 558 -98.70 -33.38 11.69
CA THR A 558 -99.87 -32.51 11.73
C THR A 558 -100.85 -33.07 10.72
N GLY A 559 -101.95 -33.62 11.23
CA GLY A 559 -103.02 -34.22 10.45
C GLY A 559 -103.50 -33.32 9.32
N VAL A 560 -103.51 -33.89 8.13
CA VAL A 560 -104.33 -33.48 6.99
C VAL A 560 -105.79 -33.48 7.42
N ASN A 561 -106.38 -32.30 7.67
CA ASN A 561 -107.84 -32.05 7.64
C ASN A 561 -108.18 -30.55 7.79
N ASP A 562 -107.48 -29.64 7.11
CA ASP A 562 -107.97 -28.26 6.98
C ASP A 562 -107.67 -27.68 5.59
N PRO A 563 -108.67 -27.59 4.68
CA PRO A 563 -108.46 -27.20 3.28
C PRO A 563 -108.37 -25.68 3.04
N MET A 564 -108.23 -24.83 4.06
CA MET A 564 -108.26 -23.36 3.90
C MET A 564 -106.95 -22.62 4.26
N GLY A 565 -105.86 -23.34 4.53
CA GLY A 565 -104.58 -22.73 4.97
C GLY A 565 -103.61 -22.11 3.95
N PRO A 566 -103.67 -22.30 2.61
CA PRO A 566 -102.54 -21.91 1.76
C PRO A 566 -102.52 -20.45 1.30
N ILE A 567 -103.51 -19.62 1.65
CA ILE A 567 -103.56 -18.22 1.16
C ILE A 567 -102.81 -17.24 2.08
N THR A 568 -102.69 -17.54 3.38
CA THR A 568 -102.08 -16.62 4.35
C THR A 568 -100.55 -16.66 4.38
N ALA A 569 -99.93 -17.78 4.00
CA ALA A 569 -98.47 -17.92 3.99
C ALA A 569 -97.80 -17.27 2.76
N ALA A 570 -98.54 -17.11 1.65
CA ALA A 570 -97.99 -16.50 0.43
C ALA A 570 -97.83 -14.98 0.52
N LEU A 571 -98.62 -14.30 1.36
CA LEU A 571 -98.52 -12.83 1.53
C LEU A 571 -97.42 -12.38 2.50
N LEU A 572 -96.99 -13.26 3.41
CA LEU A 572 -95.93 -12.94 4.38
C LEU A 572 -94.51 -13.06 3.79
N LEU A 573 -94.33 -13.87 2.74
CA LEU A 573 -93.06 -14.01 2.02
C LEU A 573 -92.79 -12.92 0.97
N LEU A 574 -93.85 -12.22 0.50
CA LEU A 574 -93.69 -11.05 -0.39
C LEU A 574 -93.34 -9.75 0.37
N GLY A 575 -93.56 -9.68 1.68
CA GLY A 575 -93.22 -8.51 2.51
C GLY A 575 -91.75 -8.41 2.91
N LEU A 576 -91.02 -9.52 2.97
CA LEU A 576 -89.61 -9.54 3.42
C LEU A 576 -88.58 -9.47 2.28
N GLY A 577 -88.99 -9.69 1.03
CA GLY A 577 -88.12 -9.56 -0.15
C GLY A 577 -87.79 -8.12 -0.56
N GLY A 578 -88.57 -7.13 -0.13
CA GLY A 578 -88.41 -5.72 -0.54
C GLY A 578 -87.33 -4.95 0.23
N ALA A 579 -86.98 -5.36 1.46
CA ALA A 579 -86.06 -4.59 2.30
C ALA A 579 -84.56 -4.89 2.03
N ALA A 580 -84.24 -6.03 1.44
CA ALA A 580 -82.84 -6.44 1.21
C ALA A 580 -82.19 -5.77 -0.02
N LEU A 581 -82.98 -5.22 -0.95
CA LEU A 581 -82.45 -4.61 -2.19
C LEU A 581 -82.08 -3.13 -2.05
N VAL A 582 -82.49 -2.44 -0.96
CA VAL A 582 -82.15 -1.01 -0.75
C VAL A 582 -80.90 -0.82 0.12
N ALA A 583 -80.46 -1.84 0.88
CA ALA A 583 -79.28 -1.72 1.74
C ALA A 583 -77.93 -1.91 1.02
N ARG A 584 -77.92 -2.41 -0.24
CA ARG A 584 -76.68 -2.70 -0.97
C ARG A 584 -76.14 -1.52 -1.80
N ALA A 585 -76.87 -0.42 -1.93
CA ALA A 585 -76.49 0.71 -2.79
C ALA A 585 -75.79 1.88 -2.05
N ARG A 586 -75.33 1.71 -0.79
CA ARG A 586 -74.79 2.82 0.03
C ARG A 586 -73.39 2.63 0.63
N ARG A 587 -72.57 1.73 0.08
CA ARG A 587 -71.16 1.57 0.49
C ARG A 587 -70.22 1.55 -0.70
N GLU A 588 -70.25 2.60 -1.51
CA GLU A 588 -69.11 2.98 -2.35
C GLU A 588 -68.99 4.51 -2.30
N GLY A 589 -67.82 5.01 -1.89
CA GLY A 589 -67.48 6.43 -1.96
C GLY A 589 -67.06 7.05 -0.63
N LEU A 590 -65.80 6.88 -0.25
CA LEU A 590 -65.05 7.89 0.50
C LEU A 590 -63.55 7.77 0.17
N PRO A 591 -62.94 8.79 -0.46
CA PRO A 591 -61.51 8.83 -0.74
C PRO A 591 -60.76 9.39 0.47
N HIS A 592 -59.66 8.75 0.86
CA HIS A 592 -58.68 9.35 1.76
C HIS A 592 -57.51 9.92 0.95
N ARG A 593 -57.16 11.17 1.27
CA ARG A 593 -56.09 11.98 0.71
C ARG A 593 -55.30 12.56 1.89
N GLY A 594 -53.96 12.45 1.84
CA GLY A 594 -52.94 13.14 2.67
C GLY A 594 -52.87 12.67 4.12
N GLU A 595 -51.70 12.45 4.73
CA GLU A 595 -50.35 12.97 4.48
C GLU A 595 -49.29 11.87 4.29
#